data_AF-A0A381NSH4-F1
#
_entry.id   AF-A0A381NSH4-F1
#
_cell.length_a   1.000
_cell.length_b   1.000
_cell.length_c   1.000
_cell.angle_alpha   90.00
_cell.angle_beta   90.00
_cell.angle_gamma   90.00
#
_symmetry.space_group_name_H-M   'P 1'
#
loop_
_entity.id
_entity.type
_entity.pdbx_description
1 polymer ?
#
loop_
_entity_poly.entity_id
_entity_poly.type
_entity_poly.pdbx_seq_one_letter_code
_entity_poly.pdbx_strand_id
1 'polypeptide(L)'
;EMETYLPNISGTPIHFINGTKDPLVPPEAYLPLWDNSPDPKSETWVEGGHFNPGNPEDMLRTGKLMYAWADAQELRSCKTVVQ
;
A
#
# COMPACT_ATOMS: atom_id res chain seq x y z
N GLU A 1 13.65 2.00 -15.70
CA GLU A 1 12.32 1.41 -15.91
C GLU A 1 11.90 0.70 -14.62
N MET A 2 10.81 1.11 -13.96
CA MET A 2 10.38 0.47 -12.69
C MET A 2 9.88 -0.98 -12.90
N GLU A 3 9.71 -1.41 -14.14
CA GLU A 3 9.52 -2.82 -14.53
C GLU A 3 10.59 -3.75 -13.94
N THR A 4 11.82 -3.28 -13.69
CA THR A 4 12.83 -4.11 -13.01
C THR A 4 12.57 -4.30 -11.51
N TYR A 5 11.86 -3.38 -10.84
CA TYR A 5 11.59 -3.48 -9.41
C TYR A 5 10.32 -4.29 -9.10
N LEU A 6 9.33 -4.24 -9.99
CA LEU A 6 8.05 -4.94 -9.82
C LEU A 6 7.65 -5.66 -11.12
N PRO A 7 8.34 -6.75 -11.50
CA PRO A 7 7.95 -7.51 -12.68
C PRO A 7 6.57 -8.18 -12.48
N ASN A 8 5.73 -8.16 -13.51
CA ASN A 8 4.46 -8.89 -13.59
C ASN A 8 3.34 -8.47 -12.61
N ILE A 9 3.34 -7.24 -12.07
CA ILE A 9 2.28 -6.75 -11.17
C ILE A 9 1.07 -6.12 -11.89
N SER A 10 1.01 -6.19 -13.22
CA SER A 10 -0.12 -5.63 -13.99
C SER A 10 -1.45 -6.27 -13.57
N GLY A 11 -2.47 -5.44 -13.34
CA GLY A 11 -3.79 -5.89 -12.87
C GLY A 11 -3.85 -6.32 -11.41
N THR A 12 -2.74 -6.27 -10.67
CA THR A 12 -2.72 -6.50 -9.22
C THR A 12 -3.04 -5.19 -8.49
N PRO A 13 -4.06 -5.14 -7.62
CA PRO A 13 -4.34 -3.95 -6.84
C PRO A 13 -3.20 -3.59 -5.88
N ILE A 14 -2.83 -2.32 -5.81
CA ILE A 14 -1.75 -1.80 -4.96
C ILE A 14 -2.31 -0.71 -4.03
N HIS A 15 -1.89 -0.73 -2.76
CA HIS A 15 -2.19 0.35 -1.82
C HIS A 15 -0.95 0.79 -1.07
N PHE A 16 -0.65 2.07 -1.15
CA PHE A 16 0.46 2.69 -0.43
C PHE A 16 -0.04 3.27 0.89
N ILE A 17 0.68 3.00 1.98
CA ILE A 17 0.43 3.60 3.30
C ILE A 17 1.69 4.39 3.67
N ASN A 18 1.59 5.71 3.67
CA ASN A 18 2.73 6.62 3.80
C ASN A 18 2.62 7.44 5.10
N GLY A 19 3.77 7.83 5.66
CA GLY A 19 3.84 8.80 6.77
C GLY A 19 3.96 10.22 6.24
N THR A 20 3.18 11.18 6.75
CA THR A 20 3.24 12.60 6.33
C THR A 20 4.55 13.30 6.67
N LYS A 21 5.32 12.75 7.63
CA LYS A 21 6.56 13.32 8.16
C LYS A 21 7.68 12.27 8.20
N ASP A 22 7.68 11.33 7.27
CA ASP A 22 8.72 10.30 7.18
C ASP A 22 10.06 10.93 6.71
N PRO A 23 11.11 10.97 7.58
CA PRO A 23 12.39 11.54 7.19
C PRO A 23 13.23 10.59 6.31
N LEU A 24 12.88 9.30 6.26
CA LEU A 24 13.60 8.28 5.50
C LEU A 24 13.06 8.15 4.08
N VAL A 25 11.75 8.33 3.91
CA VAL A 25 11.08 8.27 2.61
C VAL A 25 10.26 9.55 2.41
N PRO A 26 10.89 10.66 1.98
CA PRO A 26 10.18 11.90 1.73
C PRO A 26 9.29 11.79 0.48
N PRO A 27 8.29 12.69 0.29
CA PRO A 27 7.37 12.65 -0.84
C PRO A 27 8.07 12.55 -2.20
N GLU A 28 9.21 13.22 -2.39
CA GLU A 28 9.97 13.20 -3.64
C GLU A 28 10.54 11.81 -3.96
N ALA A 29 10.82 11.01 -2.94
CA ALA A 29 11.23 9.61 -3.11
C ALA A 29 10.03 8.69 -3.39
N TYR A 30 8.83 9.07 -2.92
CA TYR A 30 7.58 8.33 -3.15
C TYR A 30 7.03 8.55 -4.56
N LEU A 31 7.10 9.76 -5.12
CA LEU A 31 6.49 10.09 -6.42
C LEU A 31 6.90 9.13 -7.55
N PRO A 32 8.18 8.75 -7.72
CA PRO A 32 8.56 7.77 -8.74
C PRO A 32 7.89 6.40 -8.56
N LEU A 33 7.70 5.93 -7.32
CA LEU A 33 6.99 4.69 -7.04
C LEU A 33 5.51 4.80 -7.45
N TRP A 34 4.87 5.91 -7.10
CA TRP A 34 3.48 6.17 -7.47
C TRP A 34 3.30 6.23 -8.99
N ASP A 35 4.07 7.09 -9.67
CA ASP A 35 3.91 7.38 -11.11
C ASP A 35 4.11 6.15 -11.97
N ASN A 36 5.03 5.27 -11.58
CA ASN A 36 5.36 4.07 -12.35
C ASN A 36 4.54 2.83 -11.93
N SER A 37 3.74 2.89 -10.86
CA SER A 37 2.94 1.75 -10.45
C SER A 37 1.71 1.59 -11.35
N PRO A 38 1.35 0.37 -11.78
CA PRO A 38 0.18 0.14 -12.61
C PRO A 38 -1.12 0.34 -11.82
N ASP A 39 -2.20 0.59 -12.55
CA ASP A 39 -3.54 0.54 -12.01
C ASP A 39 -4.03 -0.91 -11.85
N PRO A 40 -4.93 -1.18 -10.88
CA PRO A 40 -5.51 -0.21 -9.94
C PRO A 40 -4.60 0.07 -8.74
N LYS A 41 -4.34 1.35 -8.45
CA LYS A 41 -3.57 1.79 -7.27
C LYS A 41 -4.31 2.84 -6.44
N SER A 42 -3.95 2.93 -5.17
CA SER A 42 -4.52 3.90 -4.21
C SER A 42 -3.51 4.21 -3.11
N GLU A 43 -3.75 5.26 -2.32
CA GLU A 43 -2.85 5.66 -1.23
C GLU A 43 -3.61 6.20 -0.02
N THR A 44 -2.96 6.09 1.15
CA THR A 44 -3.38 6.74 2.39
C THR A 44 -2.16 7.39 3.05
N TRP A 45 -2.32 8.64 3.49
CA TRP A 45 -1.31 9.36 4.26
C TRP A 45 -1.70 9.38 5.73
N VAL A 46 -0.81 8.88 6.57
CA VAL A 46 -0.99 8.76 8.02
C VAL A 46 -0.10 9.80 8.70
N GLU A 47 -0.66 10.54 9.65
CA GLU A 47 0.13 11.48 10.42
C GLU A 47 1.21 10.74 11.22
N GLY A 48 2.47 11.10 10.97
CA GLY A 48 3.63 10.48 11.61
C GLY A 48 4.83 10.31 10.68
N GLY A 49 5.92 9.79 11.27
CA GLY A 49 7.16 9.46 10.57
C GLY A 49 7.15 8.05 9.96
N HIS A 50 8.34 7.48 9.82
CA HIS A 50 8.50 6.12 9.31
C HIS A 50 7.78 5.07 10.16
N PHE A 51 7.18 4.09 9.51
CA PHE A 51 6.56 2.95 10.19
C PHE A 51 7.59 2.19 11.03
N ASN A 52 7.32 2.04 12.33
CA ASN A 52 8.15 1.23 13.21
C ASN A 52 7.51 -0.15 13.45
N PRO A 53 8.01 -1.23 12.83
CA PRO A 53 7.46 -2.58 13.06
C PRO A 53 7.69 -3.10 14.49
N GLY A 54 8.60 -2.47 15.26
CA GLY A 54 8.81 -2.76 16.67
C GLY A 54 7.84 -2.04 17.61
N ASN A 55 7.01 -1.12 17.11
CA ASN A 55 6.00 -0.42 17.89
C ASN A 55 4.62 -1.10 17.72
N PRO A 56 4.04 -1.68 18.79
CA PRO A 56 2.73 -2.33 18.72
C PRO A 56 1.59 -1.42 18.24
N GLU A 57 1.64 -0.12 18.56
CA GLU A 57 0.60 0.83 18.15
C GLU A 57 0.64 1.10 16.64
N ASP A 58 1.84 1.23 16.08
CA ASP A 58 2.03 1.37 14.64
C ASP A 58 1.61 0.10 13.91
N MET A 59 2.02 -1.07 14.41
CA MET A 59 1.59 -2.37 13.88
C MET A 59 0.07 -2.50 13.86
N LEU A 60 -0.61 -2.14 14.96
CA LEU A 60 -2.06 -2.20 15.06
C LEU A 60 -2.74 -1.23 14.09
N ARG A 61 -2.24 0.01 14.01
CA ARG A 61 -2.78 1.05 13.12
C ARG A 61 -2.64 0.66 11.66
N THR A 62 -1.43 0.31 11.22
CA THR A 62 -1.16 -0.13 9.84
C THR A 62 -1.92 -1.39 9.50
N GLY A 63 -1.97 -2.36 10.42
CA GLY A 63 -2.78 -3.58 10.25
C GLY A 63 -4.24 -3.27 9.97
N LYS A 64 -4.89 -2.41 10.78
CA LYS A 64 -6.29 -2.00 10.55
C LYS A 64 -6.53 -1.39 9.16
N LEU A 65 -5.60 -0.54 8.69
CA LEU A 65 -5.67 0.04 7.35
C LEU A 65 -5.57 -1.03 6.27
N MET A 66 -4.64 -1.98 6.41
CA MET A 66 -4.48 -3.09 5.48
C MET A 66 -5.74 -3.98 5.42
N TYR A 67 -6.34 -4.30 6.58
CA TYR A 67 -7.58 -5.08 6.64
C TYR A 67 -8.74 -4.34 5.98
N ALA A 68 -8.94 -3.06 6.33
CA ALA A 68 -10.02 -2.25 5.76
C ALA A 68 -9.90 -2.10 4.24
N TRP A 69 -8.68 -1.89 3.72
CA TRP A 69 -8.44 -1.83 2.29
C TRP A 69 -8.71 -3.18 1.62
N ALA A 70 -8.20 -4.28 2.18
CA ALA A 70 -8.41 -5.61 1.62
C ALA A 70 -9.90 -6.01 1.54
N ASP A 71 -10.68 -5.64 2.56
CA ASP A 71 -12.13 -5.85 2.58
C ASP A 71 -12.83 -5.00 1.51
N ALA A 72 -12.46 -3.72 1.38
CA ALA A 72 -13.02 -2.83 0.35
C ALA A 72 -12.71 -3.28 -1.09
N GLN A 73 -11.59 -4.00 -1.27
CA GLN A 73 -11.20 -4.60 -2.55
C GLN A 73 -11.74 -6.04 -2.74
N GLU A 74 -12.58 -6.54 -1.81
CA GLU A 74 -13.12 -7.90 -1.81
C GLU A 74 -12.04 -9.01 -1.82
N LEU A 75 -10.78 -8.70 -1.52
CA LEU A 75 -9.63 -9.62 -1.69
C LEU A 75 -9.68 -10.84 -0.76
N ARG A 76 -10.46 -10.75 0.32
CA ARG A 76 -10.62 -11.82 1.31
C ARG A 76 -11.84 -12.70 1.05
N SER A 77 -12.66 -12.36 0.07
CA SER A 77 -13.83 -13.14 -0.31
C SER A 77 -13.49 -14.07 -1.48
N CYS A 78 -13.67 -15.36 -1.30
CA CYS A 78 -13.65 -16.28 -2.44
C CYS A 78 -14.93 -16.06 -3.24
N LYS A 79 -14.81 -15.52 -4.46
CA LYS A 79 -15.93 -15.54 -5.41
C LYS A 79 -16.21 -17.00 -5.74
N THR A 80 -17.36 -17.50 -5.31
CA THR A 80 -17.82 -18.83 -5.74
C THR A 80 -18.06 -18.73 -7.24
N VAL A 81 -17.20 -19.36 -8.04
CA VAL A 81 -17.42 -19.44 -9.49
C VAL A 81 -18.61 -20.38 -9.68
N VAL A 82 -19.81 -19.82 -9.85
CA VAL A 82 -20.96 -20.59 -10.30
C VAL A 82 -20.75 -20.85 -11.79
N GLN A 83 -20.47 -22.10 -12.13
CA GLN A 83 -20.41 -22.60 -13.51
C GLN A 83 -21.81 -22.76 -14.10
#